data_AF-A0A531L1J6-F1
#
_entry.id   AF-A0A531L1J6-F1
#
_cell.length_a   1.000
_cell.length_b   1.000
_cell.length_c   1.000
_cell.angle_alpha   90.00
_cell.angle_beta   90.00
_cell.angle_gamma   90.00
#
_symmetry.space_group_name_H-M   'P 1'
#
loop_
_entity.id
_entity.type
_entity.pdbx_description
1 polymer ?
#
loop_
_entity_poly.entity_id
_entity_poly.type
_entity_poly.pdbx_seq_one_letter_code
_entity_poly.pdbx_strand_id
1 'polypeptide(L)'
;LFHMERLELQVLRVVMTTLDTALFYAAVVYLPLADVMSFYMAGPIYVAALSHLLLGEKVGWRRWMAILVGFCGVLIMLEPSSAAFSLSSTFALAGSISFAFAIILNRRLRGTSDTSLVTWQTIGTLLVGGFLTIGNWQTPSSLDFGAMLLLGIVSCGAHLMITRALKLAPASTLAPLHYSLLLWAVIFGLAFFGDMPGPRILIGSGIIVLAGLFIFHRQNVVDTVPPENVPKGVN
;
A
#
# COMPACT_ATOMS: atom_id res chain seq x y z
N LEU A 1 -28.53 -3.66 6.77
CA LEU A 1 -27.27 -4.43 6.91
C LEU A 1 -26.30 -4.25 5.74
N PHE A 2 -26.73 -3.85 4.54
CA PHE A 2 -25.84 -3.39 3.45
C PHE A 2 -26.45 -2.17 2.76
N HIS A 3 -26.21 -0.95 3.27
CA HIS A 3 -26.49 0.26 2.50
C HIS A 3 -25.28 0.52 1.61
N MET A 4 -25.41 0.17 0.32
CA MET A 4 -24.42 0.49 -0.71
C MET A 4 -24.60 1.96 -1.13
N GLU A 5 -24.34 2.88 -0.20
CA GLU A 5 -24.17 4.29 -0.55
C GLU A 5 -22.96 4.37 -1.48
N ARG A 6 -23.20 4.58 -2.79
CA ARG A 6 -22.21 4.73 -3.88
C ARG A 6 -21.69 3.41 -4.48
N LEU A 7 -22.61 2.59 -4.99
CA LEU A 7 -22.33 1.34 -5.72
C LEU A 7 -21.25 1.50 -6.80
N GLU A 8 -21.29 2.58 -7.60
CA GLU A 8 -20.31 2.82 -8.68
C GLU A 8 -18.87 2.93 -8.15
N LEU A 9 -18.67 3.64 -7.05
CA LEU A 9 -17.35 3.77 -6.43
C LEU A 9 -16.89 2.45 -5.82
N GLN A 10 -17.82 1.68 -5.25
CA GLN A 10 -17.52 0.36 -4.71
C GLN A 10 -17.09 -0.60 -5.83
N VAL A 11 -17.81 -0.64 -6.95
CA VAL A 11 -17.46 -1.46 -8.11
C VAL A 11 -16.12 -1.03 -8.68
N LEU A 12 -15.90 0.27 -8.90
CA LEU A 12 -14.63 0.78 -9.39
C LEU A 12 -13.48 0.42 -8.45
N ARG A 13 -13.69 0.52 -7.14
CA ARG A 13 -12.69 0.11 -6.14
C ARG A 13 -12.35 -1.37 -6.28
N VAL A 14 -13.36 -2.25 -6.35
CA VAL A 14 -13.16 -3.70 -6.49
C VAL A 14 -12.37 -3.98 -7.77
N VAL A 15 -12.75 -3.37 -8.90
CA VAL A 15 -12.01 -3.50 -10.16
C VAL A 15 -10.55 -3.07 -9.99
N MET A 16 -10.28 -1.90 -9.39
CA MET A 16 -8.91 -1.42 -9.18
C MET A 16 -8.10 -2.33 -8.25
N THR A 17 -8.69 -2.83 -7.16
CA THR A 17 -8.00 -3.76 -6.23
C THR A 17 -7.71 -5.12 -6.87
N THR A 18 -8.64 -5.62 -7.68
CA THR A 18 -8.47 -6.91 -8.36
C THR A 18 -7.48 -6.79 -9.52
N LEU A 19 -7.53 -5.69 -10.27
CA LEU A 19 -6.58 -5.37 -11.32
C LEU A 19 -5.16 -5.22 -10.76
N ASP A 20 -5.00 -4.47 -9.68
CA ASP A 20 -3.75 -4.37 -8.92
C ASP A 20 -3.20 -5.76 -8.57
N THR A 21 -4.02 -6.60 -7.92
CA THR A 21 -3.60 -7.95 -7.50
C THR A 21 -3.15 -8.78 -8.70
N ALA A 22 -3.92 -8.80 -9.79
CA ALA A 22 -3.60 -9.57 -10.99
C ALA A 22 -2.30 -9.07 -11.66
N LEU A 23 -2.13 -7.76 -11.78
CA LEU A 23 -0.96 -7.14 -12.39
C LEU A 23 0.29 -7.30 -11.52
N PHE A 24 0.17 -7.26 -10.20
CA PHE A 24 1.26 -7.56 -9.27
C PHE A 24 1.81 -8.96 -9.51
N TYR A 25 0.94 -9.98 -9.48
CA TYR A 25 1.36 -11.36 -9.71
C TYR A 25 1.88 -11.58 -11.12
N ALA A 26 1.27 -10.96 -12.13
CA ALA A 26 1.80 -10.98 -13.51
C ALA A 26 3.21 -10.37 -13.58
N ALA A 27 3.47 -9.25 -12.89
CA ALA A 27 4.78 -8.63 -12.86
C ALA A 27 5.82 -9.53 -12.17
N VAL A 28 5.47 -10.16 -11.04
CA VAL A 28 6.36 -11.07 -10.28
C VAL A 28 6.75 -12.32 -11.08
N VAL A 29 5.94 -12.73 -12.07
CA VAL A 29 6.29 -13.83 -12.98
C VAL A 29 7.45 -13.46 -13.91
N TYR A 30 7.53 -12.20 -14.35
CA TYR A 30 8.49 -11.75 -15.36
C TYR A 30 9.64 -10.91 -14.81
N LEU A 31 9.52 -10.38 -13.60
CA LEU A 31 10.47 -9.45 -12.98
C LEU A 31 10.90 -9.96 -11.60
N PRO A 32 12.16 -9.68 -11.22
CA PRO A 32 12.58 -9.80 -9.83
C PRO A 32 11.64 -9.05 -8.89
N LEU A 33 11.33 -9.63 -7.73
CA LEU A 33 10.42 -9.01 -6.75
C LEU A 33 10.89 -7.61 -6.35
N ALA A 34 12.20 -7.39 -6.21
CA ALA A 34 12.77 -6.07 -5.89
C ALA A 34 12.45 -5.00 -6.96
N ASP A 35 12.46 -5.39 -8.25
CA ASP A 35 12.09 -4.49 -9.34
C ASP A 35 10.61 -4.16 -9.28
N VAL A 36 9.74 -5.16 -9.08
CA VAL A 36 8.28 -4.93 -8.90
C VAL A 36 8.02 -3.99 -7.73
N MET A 37 8.66 -4.25 -6.59
CA MET A 37 8.49 -3.44 -5.38
C MET A 37 8.98 -2.01 -5.58
N SER A 38 9.98 -1.75 -6.43
CA SER A 38 10.42 -0.39 -6.76
C SER A 38 9.28 0.46 -7.37
N PHE A 39 8.44 -0.14 -8.22
CA PHE A 39 7.25 0.52 -8.76
C PHE A 39 6.17 0.73 -7.69
N TYR A 40 5.91 -0.26 -6.85
CA TYR A 40 4.91 -0.15 -5.77
C TYR A 40 5.31 0.84 -4.69
N MET A 41 6.62 0.98 -4.45
CA MET A 41 7.15 2.02 -3.58
C MET A 41 7.04 3.41 -4.21
N ALA A 42 6.78 3.58 -5.50
CA ALA A 42 6.34 4.89 -6.01
C ALA A 42 4.89 5.21 -5.60
N GLY A 43 4.17 4.25 -5.02
CA GLY A 43 2.80 4.38 -4.51
C GLY A 43 2.54 5.64 -3.68
N PRO A 44 3.40 6.05 -2.73
CA PRO A 44 3.21 7.27 -1.97
C PRO A 44 3.20 8.55 -2.83
N ILE A 45 3.94 8.57 -3.95
CA ILE A 45 3.93 9.67 -4.93
C ILE A 45 2.56 9.71 -5.62
N TYR A 46 2.10 8.56 -6.12
CA TYR A 46 0.80 8.44 -6.80
C TYR A 46 -0.35 8.81 -5.86
N VAL A 47 -0.35 8.28 -4.64
CA VAL A 47 -1.38 8.55 -3.64
C VAL A 47 -1.36 10.03 -3.24
N ALA A 48 -0.20 10.66 -3.06
CA ALA A 48 -0.13 12.09 -2.77
C ALA A 48 -0.70 12.94 -3.91
N ALA A 49 -0.31 12.66 -5.16
CA ALA A 49 -0.85 13.35 -6.33
C ALA A 49 -2.37 13.16 -6.49
N LEU A 50 -2.84 11.91 -6.45
CA LEU A 50 -4.26 11.59 -6.63
C LEU A 50 -5.11 12.07 -5.46
N SER A 51 -4.59 12.08 -4.23
CA SER A 51 -5.30 12.64 -3.07
C SER A 51 -5.53 14.14 -3.24
N HIS A 52 -4.57 14.86 -3.81
CA HIS A 52 -4.73 16.27 -4.11
C HIS A 52 -5.81 16.52 -5.16
N LEU A 53 -5.75 15.79 -6.28
CA LEU A 53 -6.66 15.96 -7.42
C LEU A 53 -8.09 15.46 -7.15
N LEU A 54 -8.21 14.27 -6.54
CA LEU A 54 -9.49 13.58 -6.39
C LEU A 54 -10.12 13.79 -5.01
N LEU A 55 -9.34 13.93 -3.93
CA LEU A 55 -9.92 14.13 -2.59
C LEU A 55 -9.93 15.60 -2.16
N GLY A 56 -9.24 16.47 -2.89
CA GLY A 56 -9.02 17.87 -2.48
C GLY A 56 -8.10 17.99 -1.26
N GLU A 57 -7.33 16.95 -0.94
CA GLU A 57 -6.37 17.00 0.17
C GLU A 57 -5.24 17.99 -0.17
N LYS A 58 -4.91 18.90 0.76
CA LYS A 58 -3.79 19.84 0.56
C LYS A 58 -2.47 19.18 0.97
N VAL A 59 -1.68 18.74 0.00
CA VAL A 59 -0.35 18.17 0.23
C VAL A 59 0.69 19.30 0.22
N GLY A 60 1.17 19.69 1.41
CA GLY A 60 2.19 20.74 1.52
C GLY A 60 3.55 20.32 0.95
N TRP A 61 4.34 21.30 0.49
CA TRP A 61 5.67 21.07 -0.13
C TRP A 61 6.62 20.22 0.71
N ARG A 62 6.56 20.33 2.05
CA ARG A 62 7.39 19.52 2.96
C ARG A 62 7.08 18.04 2.86
N ARG A 63 5.80 17.68 2.71
CA ARG A 63 5.37 16.28 2.54
C ARG A 63 5.81 15.76 1.18
N TRP A 64 5.71 16.58 0.13
CA TRP A 64 6.27 16.27 -1.18
C TRP A 64 7.77 15.97 -1.11
N MET A 65 8.55 16.82 -0.44
CA MET A 65 9.98 16.57 -0.25
C MET A 65 10.25 15.26 0.49
N ALA A 66 9.54 15.00 1.58
CA ALA A 66 9.73 13.75 2.33
C ALA A 66 9.37 12.51 1.51
N ILE A 67 8.31 12.57 0.70
CA ILE A 67 7.92 11.48 -0.21
C ILE A 67 9.00 11.23 -1.27
N LEU A 68 9.52 12.30 -1.89
CA LEU A 68 10.54 12.20 -2.93
C LEU A 68 11.89 11.72 -2.37
N VAL A 69 12.31 12.25 -1.21
CA VAL A 69 13.53 11.81 -0.53
C VAL A 69 13.42 10.36 -0.08
N GLY A 70 12.27 9.97 0.47
CA GLY A 70 11.98 8.58 0.83
C GLY A 70 12.07 7.65 -0.39
N PHE A 71 11.51 8.07 -1.53
CA PHE A 71 11.61 7.31 -2.79
C PHE A 71 13.05 7.18 -3.28
N CYS A 72 13.87 8.22 -3.19
CA CYS A 72 15.30 8.11 -3.49
C CYS A 72 15.99 7.07 -2.60
N GLY A 73 15.64 7.03 -1.30
CA GLY A 73 16.11 6.00 -0.38
C GLY A 73 15.72 4.58 -0.82
N VAL A 74 14.49 4.42 -1.32
CA VAL A 74 14.03 3.15 -1.91
C VAL A 74 14.86 2.75 -3.12
N LEU A 75 15.10 3.66 -4.07
CA LEU A 75 15.86 3.34 -5.29
C LEU A 75 17.30 2.94 -4.97
N ILE A 76 17.91 3.58 -3.96
CA ILE A 76 19.24 3.20 -3.46
C ILE A 76 19.21 1.81 -2.82
N MET A 77 18.17 1.51 -2.05
CA MET A 77 18.03 0.24 -1.33
C MET A 77 17.75 -0.94 -2.26
N LEU A 78 16.81 -0.78 -3.20
CA LEU A 78 16.33 -1.85 -4.06
C LEU A 78 17.20 -2.04 -5.31
N GLU A 79 17.93 -1.00 -5.72
CA GLU A 79 18.82 -1.02 -6.88
C GLU A 79 18.17 -1.68 -8.11
N PRO A 80 17.15 -1.04 -8.70
CA PRO A 80 16.37 -1.64 -9.78
C PRO A 80 17.28 -2.05 -10.93
N SER A 81 17.11 -3.29 -11.38
CA SER A 81 17.94 -3.89 -12.41
C SER A 81 17.58 -3.37 -13.81
N SER A 82 18.34 -3.75 -14.84
CA SER A 82 17.98 -3.45 -16.23
C SER A 82 16.62 -4.06 -16.64
N ALA A 83 16.17 -5.13 -15.97
CA ALA A 83 14.87 -5.74 -16.21
C ALA A 83 13.70 -4.80 -15.86
N ALA A 84 13.90 -3.86 -14.93
CA ALA A 84 12.90 -2.83 -14.60
C ALA A 84 12.55 -1.93 -15.81
N PHE A 85 13.41 -1.88 -16.84
CA PHE A 85 13.20 -1.11 -18.06
C PHE A 85 12.68 -1.97 -19.23
N SER A 86 12.28 -3.21 -18.97
CA SER A 86 11.67 -4.10 -19.97
C SER A 86 10.19 -3.78 -20.20
N LEU A 87 9.60 -4.31 -21.27
CA LEU A 87 8.16 -4.18 -21.54
C LEU A 87 7.31 -4.77 -20.39
N SER A 88 7.81 -5.79 -19.69
CA SER A 88 7.14 -6.43 -18.56
C SER A 88 6.92 -5.49 -17.37
N SER A 89 7.70 -4.40 -17.26
CA SER A 89 7.51 -3.40 -16.21
C SER A 89 6.22 -2.59 -16.35
N THR A 90 5.58 -2.63 -17.52
CA THR A 90 4.24 -2.06 -17.72
C THR A 90 3.20 -2.71 -16.80
N PHE A 91 3.33 -4.01 -16.49
CA PHE A 91 2.46 -4.68 -15.51
C PHE A 91 2.66 -4.07 -14.11
N ALA A 92 3.91 -3.92 -13.66
CA ALA A 92 4.21 -3.34 -12.34
C ALA A 92 3.78 -1.86 -12.24
N LEU A 93 3.99 -1.09 -13.31
CA LEU A 93 3.57 0.30 -13.39
C LEU A 93 2.04 0.43 -13.35
N ALA A 94 1.31 -0.30 -14.19
CA ALA A 94 -0.15 -0.28 -14.19
C ALA A 94 -0.74 -0.82 -12.89
N GLY A 95 -0.13 -1.85 -12.30
CA GLY A 95 -0.52 -2.42 -11.01
C GLY A 95 -0.36 -1.41 -9.87
N SER A 96 0.81 -0.79 -9.75
CA SER A 96 1.07 0.21 -8.70
C SER A 96 0.21 1.48 -8.83
N ILE A 97 -0.16 1.89 -10.05
CA ILE A 97 -1.14 2.97 -10.26
C ILE A 97 -2.55 2.52 -9.84
N SER A 98 -2.95 1.29 -10.21
CA SER A 98 -4.24 0.71 -9.80
C SER A 98 -4.35 0.59 -8.27
N PHE A 99 -3.26 0.18 -7.62
CA PHE A 99 -3.12 0.18 -6.15
C PHE A 99 -3.36 1.59 -5.58
N ALA A 100 -2.72 2.61 -6.13
CA ALA A 100 -2.91 3.98 -5.67
C ALA A 100 -4.38 4.46 -5.82
N PHE A 101 -5.03 4.15 -6.95
CA PHE A 101 -6.46 4.40 -7.13
C PHE A 101 -7.32 3.66 -6.10
N ALA A 102 -7.01 2.38 -5.83
CA ALA A 102 -7.71 1.61 -4.81
C ALA A 102 -7.61 2.25 -3.42
N ILE A 103 -6.42 2.76 -3.03
CA ILE A 103 -6.24 3.51 -1.78
C ILE A 103 -7.12 4.77 -1.75
N ILE A 104 -7.17 5.55 -2.84
CA ILE A 104 -8.00 6.76 -2.92
C ILE A 104 -9.49 6.45 -2.86
N LEU A 105 -9.94 5.40 -3.55
CA LEU A 105 -11.33 4.96 -3.54
C LEU A 105 -11.72 4.41 -2.15
N ASN A 106 -10.81 3.70 -1.48
CA ASN A 106 -11.00 3.29 -0.09
C ASN A 106 -11.23 4.51 0.83
N ARG A 107 -10.41 5.55 0.67
CA ARG A 107 -10.59 6.82 1.40
C ARG A 107 -11.90 7.53 1.07
N ARG A 108 -12.32 7.57 -0.22
CA ARG A 108 -13.63 8.11 -0.66
C ARG A 108 -14.79 7.35 0.02
N LEU A 109 -14.65 6.04 0.19
CA LEU A 109 -15.64 5.13 0.76
C LEU A 109 -15.51 4.96 2.28
N ARG A 110 -14.87 5.89 2.99
CA ARG A 110 -14.68 5.83 4.45
C ARG A 110 -15.96 5.68 5.28
N GLY A 111 -17.13 6.00 4.72
CA GLY A 111 -18.45 5.82 5.36
C GLY A 111 -19.00 4.38 5.29
N THR A 112 -18.54 3.56 4.34
CA THR A 112 -18.96 2.16 4.17
C THR A 112 -18.31 1.28 5.23
N SER A 113 -18.96 0.23 5.73
CA SER A 113 -18.38 -0.64 6.78
C SER A 113 -17.07 -1.32 6.35
N ASP A 114 -16.14 -1.50 7.31
CA ASP A 114 -14.81 -2.12 7.05
C ASP A 114 -14.99 -3.52 6.45
N THR A 115 -15.88 -4.32 7.04
CA THR A 115 -16.23 -5.66 6.58
C THR A 115 -16.79 -5.65 5.17
N SER A 116 -17.70 -4.71 4.83
CA SER A 116 -18.27 -4.68 3.48
C SER A 116 -17.24 -4.36 2.42
N LEU A 117 -16.28 -3.46 2.71
CA LEU A 117 -15.21 -3.11 1.79
C LEU A 117 -14.29 -4.30 1.51
N VAL A 118 -13.86 -5.01 2.56
CA VAL A 118 -12.97 -6.17 2.43
C VAL A 118 -13.71 -7.36 1.80
N THR A 119 -14.96 -7.64 2.19
CA THR A 119 -15.73 -8.75 1.61
C THR A 119 -15.91 -8.61 0.10
N TRP A 120 -16.31 -7.43 -0.39
CA TRP A 120 -16.50 -7.25 -1.83
C TRP A 120 -15.20 -7.30 -2.62
N GLN A 121 -14.10 -6.80 -2.05
CA GLN A 121 -12.76 -6.95 -2.63
C GLN A 121 -12.38 -8.43 -2.72
N THR A 122 -12.56 -9.21 -1.64
CA THR A 122 -12.27 -10.64 -1.63
C THR A 122 -13.11 -11.40 -2.66
N ILE A 123 -14.41 -11.09 -2.78
CA ILE A 123 -15.29 -11.70 -3.78
C ILE A 123 -14.80 -11.37 -5.20
N GLY A 124 -14.50 -10.10 -5.49
CA GLY A 124 -14.03 -9.69 -6.81
C GLY A 124 -12.73 -10.40 -7.21
N THR A 125 -11.76 -10.44 -6.31
CA THR A 125 -10.48 -11.13 -6.54
C THR A 125 -10.65 -12.64 -6.64
N LEU A 126 -11.55 -13.25 -5.86
CA LEU A 126 -11.87 -14.68 -5.96
C LEU A 126 -12.49 -15.03 -7.31
N LEU A 127 -13.43 -14.22 -7.82
CA LEU A 127 -14.07 -14.45 -9.12
C LEU A 127 -13.06 -14.36 -10.26
N VAL A 128 -12.23 -13.31 -10.27
CA VAL A 128 -11.20 -13.15 -11.31
C VAL A 128 -10.13 -14.24 -11.19
N GLY A 129 -9.67 -14.55 -9.98
CA GLY A 129 -8.73 -15.63 -9.74
C GLY A 129 -9.28 -16.98 -10.20
N GLY A 130 -10.53 -17.29 -9.86
CA GLY A 130 -11.21 -18.51 -10.30
C GLY A 130 -11.41 -18.59 -11.81
N PHE A 131 -11.65 -17.44 -12.48
CA PHE A 131 -11.71 -17.40 -13.93
C PHE A 131 -10.34 -17.65 -14.58
N LEU A 132 -9.27 -17.05 -14.03
CA LEU A 132 -7.90 -17.21 -14.56
C LEU A 132 -7.34 -18.62 -14.38
N THR A 133 -7.85 -19.41 -13.44
CA THR A 133 -7.44 -20.81 -13.26
C THR A 133 -8.15 -21.80 -14.20
N ILE A 134 -9.18 -21.37 -14.92
CA ILE A 134 -9.88 -22.22 -15.90
C ILE A 134 -8.89 -22.65 -16.99
N GLY A 135 -8.69 -23.97 -17.13
CA GLY A 135 -7.77 -24.55 -18.12
C GLY A 135 -6.30 -24.66 -17.69
N ASN A 136 -5.91 -24.04 -16.56
CA ASN A 136 -4.53 -24.04 -16.04
C ASN A 136 -4.47 -24.37 -14.55
N TRP A 137 -5.42 -25.17 -14.05
CA TRP A 137 -5.47 -25.55 -12.64
C TRP A 137 -4.24 -26.38 -12.25
N GLN A 138 -3.52 -25.93 -11.22
CA GLN A 138 -2.46 -26.70 -10.57
C GLN A 138 -2.89 -27.01 -9.16
N THR A 139 -2.93 -28.30 -8.82
CA THR A 139 -3.29 -28.73 -7.47
C THR A 139 -2.16 -28.36 -6.50
N PRO A 140 -2.41 -27.50 -5.50
CA PRO A 140 -1.38 -27.10 -4.54
C PRO A 140 -0.97 -28.30 -3.69
N SER A 141 0.31 -28.35 -3.30
CA SER A 141 0.74 -29.30 -2.27
C SER A 141 0.11 -28.96 -0.91
N SER A 142 0.18 -29.87 0.06
CA SER A 142 -0.31 -29.61 1.42
C SER A 142 0.39 -28.41 2.07
N LEU A 143 1.69 -28.24 1.78
CA LEU A 143 2.48 -27.11 2.25
C LEU A 143 2.02 -25.81 1.57
N ASP A 144 1.86 -25.82 0.25
CA ASP A 144 1.41 -24.63 -0.51
C ASP A 144 0.02 -24.20 -0.04
N PHE A 145 -0.88 -25.16 0.15
CA PHE A 145 -2.22 -24.89 0.65
C PHE A 145 -2.19 -24.26 2.05
N GLY A 146 -1.36 -24.78 2.96
CA GLY A 146 -1.15 -24.20 4.29
C GLY A 146 -0.59 -22.78 4.23
N ALA A 147 0.40 -22.54 3.37
CA ALA A 147 1.00 -21.22 3.16
C ALA A 147 0.00 -20.21 2.57
N MET A 148 -0.80 -20.63 1.58
CA MET A 148 -1.86 -19.81 0.98
C MET A 148 -2.95 -19.46 1.99
N LEU A 149 -3.33 -20.40 2.86
CA LEU A 149 -4.31 -20.16 3.92
C LEU A 149 -3.79 -19.13 4.92
N LEU A 150 -2.53 -19.28 5.38
CA LEU A 150 -1.88 -18.30 6.25
C LEU A 150 -1.80 -16.93 5.59
N LEU A 151 -1.39 -16.88 4.31
CA LEU A 151 -1.36 -15.65 3.53
C LEU A 151 -2.73 -14.97 3.48
N GLY A 152 -3.81 -15.75 3.29
CA GLY A 152 -5.18 -15.25 3.30
C GLY A 152 -5.59 -14.63 4.65
N ILE A 153 -5.26 -15.28 5.77
CA ILE A 153 -5.53 -14.76 7.12
C ILE A 153 -4.79 -13.45 7.35
N VAL A 154 -3.48 -13.42 7.07
CA VAL A 154 -2.64 -12.23 7.24
C VAL A 154 -3.10 -11.10 6.33
N SER A 155 -3.38 -11.39 5.06
CA SER A 155 -3.86 -10.40 4.09
C SER A 155 -5.22 -9.81 4.48
N CYS A 156 -6.16 -10.64 4.94
CA CYS A 156 -7.45 -10.17 5.43
C CYS A 156 -7.28 -9.20 6.62
N GLY A 157 -6.46 -9.57 7.60
CA GLY A 157 -6.11 -8.70 8.73
C GLY A 157 -5.49 -7.38 8.27
N ALA A 158 -4.50 -7.44 7.37
CA ALA A 158 -3.84 -6.26 6.81
C ALA A 158 -4.82 -5.34 6.07
N HIS A 159 -5.71 -5.89 5.24
CA HIS A 159 -6.72 -5.11 4.51
C HIS A 159 -7.73 -4.44 5.43
N LEU A 160 -8.15 -5.10 6.52
CA LEU A 160 -9.00 -4.50 7.54
C LEU A 160 -8.28 -3.33 8.24
N MET A 161 -7.01 -3.51 8.62
CA MET A 161 -6.22 -2.45 9.25
C MET A 161 -5.98 -1.26 8.33
N ILE A 162 -5.64 -1.50 7.06
CA ILE A 162 -5.44 -0.43 6.05
C ILE A 162 -6.75 0.33 5.83
N THR A 163 -7.86 -0.39 5.67
CA THR A 163 -9.19 0.21 5.50
C THR A 163 -9.54 1.07 6.71
N ARG A 164 -9.29 0.58 7.93
CA ARG A 164 -9.51 1.35 9.16
C ARG A 164 -8.61 2.58 9.23
N ALA A 165 -7.33 2.45 8.93
CA ALA A 165 -6.38 3.57 8.93
C ALA A 165 -6.84 4.67 7.95
N LEU A 166 -7.27 4.31 6.75
CA LEU A 166 -7.78 5.23 5.74
C LEU A 166 -9.11 5.90 6.13
N LYS A 167 -9.82 5.42 7.15
CA LYS A 167 -10.95 6.16 7.73
C LYS A 167 -10.48 7.21 8.72
N LEU A 168 -9.47 6.86 9.53
CA LEU A 168 -8.96 7.69 10.62
C LEU A 168 -8.06 8.83 10.12
N ALA A 169 -7.28 8.63 9.06
CA ALA A 169 -6.30 9.60 8.59
C ALA A 169 -6.41 9.88 7.07
N PRO A 170 -6.00 11.09 6.61
CA PRO A 170 -5.89 11.41 5.19
C PRO A 170 -4.98 10.43 4.44
N ALA A 171 -5.30 10.13 3.18
CA ALA A 171 -4.52 9.18 2.38
C ALA A 171 -3.07 9.68 2.18
N SER A 172 -2.91 10.98 1.93
CA SER A 172 -1.60 11.63 1.83
C SER A 172 -0.77 11.56 3.12
N THR A 173 -1.40 11.40 4.28
CA THR A 173 -0.71 11.25 5.57
C THR A 173 -0.18 9.84 5.75
N LEU A 174 -0.93 8.84 5.30
CA LEU A 174 -0.55 7.43 5.42
C LEU A 174 0.43 6.99 4.35
N ALA A 175 0.40 7.61 3.16
CA ALA A 175 1.24 7.27 2.02
C ALA A 175 2.73 7.05 2.39
N PRO A 176 3.43 7.96 3.08
CA PRO A 176 4.85 7.77 3.41
C PRO A 176 5.14 6.58 4.33
N LEU A 177 4.16 6.14 5.13
CA LEU A 177 4.32 4.96 6.01
C LEU A 177 4.51 3.68 5.22
N HIS A 178 4.06 3.66 3.96
CA HIS A 178 4.23 2.51 3.08
C HIS A 178 5.71 2.17 2.85
N TYR A 179 6.61 3.16 2.87
CA TYR A 179 8.06 2.92 2.76
C TYR A 179 8.63 2.12 3.92
N SER A 180 7.98 2.13 5.09
CA SER A 180 8.43 1.34 6.24
C SER A 180 8.38 -0.17 6.01
N LEU A 181 7.62 -0.63 5.01
CA LEU A 181 7.58 -2.04 4.61
C LEU A 181 8.97 -2.59 4.30
N LEU A 182 9.83 -1.77 3.69
CA LEU A 182 11.21 -2.16 3.40
C LEU A 182 12.07 -2.31 4.67
N LEU A 183 11.82 -1.50 5.70
CA LEU A 183 12.51 -1.63 6.98
C LEU A 183 12.15 -2.96 7.65
N TRP A 184 10.86 -3.33 7.62
CA TRP A 184 10.40 -4.63 8.12
C TRP A 184 10.97 -5.80 7.32
N ALA A 185 11.10 -5.66 6.00
CA ALA A 185 11.75 -6.68 5.16
C ALA A 185 13.21 -6.93 5.59
N VAL A 186 13.97 -5.87 5.91
CA VAL A 186 15.35 -6.01 6.44
C VAL A 186 15.36 -6.68 7.80
N ILE A 187 14.47 -6.26 8.71
CA ILE A 187 14.38 -6.83 10.06
C ILE A 187 14.07 -8.33 10.00
N PHE A 188 13.11 -8.74 9.17
CA PHE A 188 12.74 -10.14 9.01
C PHE A 188 13.79 -10.95 8.25
N GLY A 189 14.43 -10.36 7.24
CA GLY A 189 15.59 -10.95 6.55
C GLY A 189 16.70 -11.32 7.54
N LEU A 190 17.07 -10.39 8.41
CA LEU A 190 18.09 -10.63 9.43
C LEU A 190 17.62 -11.65 10.49
N ALA A 191 16.38 -11.52 10.99
CA ALA A 191 15.88 -12.31 12.11
C ALA A 191 15.62 -13.79 11.75
N PHE A 192 15.12 -14.07 10.54
CA PHE A 192 14.74 -15.42 10.12
C PHE A 192 15.73 -16.08 9.18
N PHE A 193 16.41 -15.30 8.34
CA PHE A 193 17.30 -15.82 7.30
C PHE A 193 18.79 -15.55 7.58
N GLY A 194 19.11 -14.69 8.54
CA GLY A 194 20.50 -14.29 8.83
C GLY A 194 21.10 -13.40 7.75
N ASP A 195 20.27 -12.80 6.89
CA ASP A 195 20.71 -11.97 5.77
C ASP A 195 21.25 -10.63 6.29
N MET A 196 22.57 -10.47 6.24
CA MET A 196 23.24 -9.27 6.74
C MET A 196 23.12 -8.15 5.69
N PRO A 197 22.51 -7.00 6.03
CA PRO A 197 22.25 -5.95 5.05
C PRO A 197 23.55 -5.30 4.57
N GLY A 198 23.72 -5.24 3.24
CA GLY A 198 24.85 -4.55 2.64
C GLY A 198 24.78 -3.01 2.80
N PRO A 199 25.85 -2.28 2.45
CA PRO A 199 25.93 -0.83 2.63
C PRO A 199 24.79 -0.05 1.96
N ARG A 200 24.34 -0.47 0.78
CA ARG A 200 23.25 0.16 0.03
C ARG A 200 21.92 0.09 0.78
N ILE A 201 21.62 -1.08 1.35
CA ILE A 201 20.41 -1.31 2.17
C ILE A 201 20.44 -0.42 3.41
N LEU A 202 21.60 -0.32 4.08
CA LEU A 202 21.76 0.54 5.26
C LEU A 202 21.58 2.02 4.93
N ILE A 203 22.19 2.50 3.85
CA ILE A 203 22.06 3.91 3.40
C ILE A 203 20.61 4.22 3.03
N GLY A 204 19.99 3.38 2.19
CA GLY A 204 18.60 3.58 1.76
C GLY A 204 17.62 3.52 2.93
N SER A 205 17.79 2.54 3.83
CA SER A 205 16.99 2.44 5.07
C SER A 205 17.13 3.68 5.95
N GLY A 206 18.35 4.19 6.12
CA GLY A 206 18.60 5.43 6.86
C GLY A 206 17.86 6.63 6.26
N ILE A 207 17.87 6.79 4.93
CA ILE A 207 17.13 7.84 4.23
C ILE A 207 15.63 7.70 4.45
N ILE A 208 15.08 6.49 4.34
CA ILE A 208 13.65 6.21 4.56
C ILE A 208 13.25 6.58 6.00
N VAL A 209 14.04 6.17 7.00
CA VAL A 209 13.80 6.49 8.41
C VAL A 209 13.82 7.99 8.65
N LEU A 210 14.83 8.70 8.13
CA LEU A 210 14.95 10.16 8.29
C LEU A 210 13.78 10.90 7.63
N ALA A 211 13.35 10.48 6.44
CA ALA A 211 12.18 11.04 5.77
C ALA A 211 10.89 10.82 6.58
N GLY A 212 10.72 9.63 7.15
CA GLY A 212 9.59 9.31 8.03
C GLY A 212 9.57 10.13 9.32
N LEU A 213 10.72 10.22 10.01
CA LEU A 213 10.87 11.01 11.24
C LEU A 213 10.62 12.50 10.99
N PHE A 214 11.08 13.04 9.86
CA PHE A 214 10.82 14.43 9.47
C PHE A 214 9.32 14.73 9.33
N ILE A 215 8.53 13.77 8.82
CA ILE A 215 7.07 13.91 8.73
C ILE A 215 6.43 13.85 10.12
N PHE A 216 6.79 12.85 10.93
CA PHE A 216 6.19 12.61 12.26
C PHE A 216 6.50 13.70 13.28
N HIS A 217 7.78 14.07 13.41
CA HIS A 217 8.23 15.06 14.39
C HIS A 217 7.46 16.37 14.24
N ARG A 218 7.12 16.74 13.01
CA ARG A 218 6.45 18.01 12.75
C ARG A 218 4.94 17.98 12.93
N GLN A 219 4.26 16.85 12.68
CA GLN A 219 2.83 16.76 12.99
C GLN A 219 2.58 17.05 14.47
N ASN A 220 3.42 16.51 15.35
CA ASN A 220 3.36 16.76 16.78
C ASN A 220 3.70 18.21 17.19
N VAL A 221 4.48 18.94 16.38
CA VAL A 221 4.84 20.35 16.64
C VAL A 221 3.73 21.33 16.20
N VAL A 222 2.83 20.91 15.30
CA VAL A 222 1.70 21.75 14.83
C VAL A 222 0.40 21.46 15.59
N ASP A 223 0.25 20.26 16.18
CA ASP A 223 -0.89 19.90 17.04
C ASP A 223 -0.73 20.42 18.49
N THR A 224 -0.27 21.67 18.68
CA THR A 224 -0.58 22.40 19.91
C THR A 224 -2.05 22.81 19.84
N VAL A 225 -2.94 21.90 20.24
CA VAL A 225 -4.36 22.17 20.44
C VAL A 225 -4.48 23.35 21.42
N PRO A 226 -5.05 24.50 21.02
CA PRO A 226 -5.39 25.56 21.97
C PRO A 226 -6.43 25.00 22.96
N PRO A 227 -6.25 25.14 24.28
CA PRO A 227 -7.18 24.63 25.28
C PRO A 227 -8.41 25.54 25.36
N GLU A 228 -9.30 25.49 24.38
CA GLU A 228 -10.56 26.26 24.44
C GLU A 228 -11.82 25.50 23.99
N ASN A 229 -11.70 24.26 23.49
CA ASN A 229 -12.86 23.45 23.08
C ASN A 229 -13.03 22.14 23.87
N VAL A 230 -12.70 22.14 25.17
CA VAL A 230 -13.24 21.12 26.08
C VAL A 230 -14.65 21.57 26.45
N PRO A 231 -15.72 20.81 26.12
CA PRO A 231 -17.06 21.14 26.58
C PRO A 231 -17.05 21.21 28.11
N LYS A 232 -17.24 22.41 28.67
CA LYS A 232 -17.51 22.56 30.09
C LYS A 232 -18.91 22.01 30.33
N GLY A 233 -19.01 20.90 31.06
CA GLY A 233 -20.28 20.43 31.60
C GLY A 233 -20.58 18.96 31.34
N VAL A 234 -19.84 18.08 32.01
CA VAL A 234 -20.43 16.89 32.63
C VAL A 234 -19.76 16.77 34.00
N ASN A 235 -20.43 17.31 35.02
CA ASN A 235 -20.21 16.88 36.40
C ASN A 235 -20.88 15.52 36.57
#